data_AF-A0A0S8B2J0-F1
#
_entry.id   AF-A0A0S8B2J0-F1
#
_cell.length_a   1.000
_cell.length_b   1.000
_cell.length_c   1.000
_cell.angle_alpha   90.00
_cell.angle_beta   90.00
_cell.angle_gamma   90.00
#
_symmetry.space_group_name_H-M   'P 1'
#
loop_
_entity.id
_entity.type
_entity.pdbx_description
1 polymer ?
#
loop_
_entity_poly.entity_id
_entity_poly.type
_entity_poly.pdbx_seq_one_letter_code
_entity_poly.pdbx_strand_id
1 'polypeptide(L)'
;TVRRWRKAGMIEIVNARTGEILPLGIDYLEALERDGERLDPLAAARRLVKPWRLLHDGADETVKVAEARALRGAAPEATTELVVLEGGSHTLGAKHPWAGSTAQLARALDLTIDWFVRYLF
;
A
#
# COMPACT_ATOMS: atom_id res chain seq x y z
N THR A 1 2.77 19.58 -10.74
CA THR A 1 1.63 18.65 -10.56
C THR A 1 0.46 19.30 -9.82
N VAL A 2 0.63 19.76 -8.56
CA VAL A 2 -0.43 20.47 -7.79
C VAL A 2 -1.01 21.70 -8.49
N ARG A 3 -0.17 22.57 -9.08
CA ARG A 3 -0.65 23.74 -9.84
C ARG A 3 -1.58 23.38 -11.00
N ARG A 4 -1.31 22.27 -11.70
CA ARG A 4 -2.17 21.77 -12.79
C ARG A 4 -3.51 21.29 -12.26
N TRP A 5 -3.47 20.54 -11.15
CA TRP A 5 -4.67 20.04 -10.47
C TRP A 5 -5.59 21.18 -10.06
N ARG A 6 -5.06 22.21 -9.38
CA ARG A 6 -5.85 23.40 -8.99
C ARG A 6 -6.46 24.15 -10.18
N LYS A 7 -5.73 24.24 -11.29
CA LYS A 7 -6.23 24.94 -12.50
C LYS A 7 -7.33 24.13 -13.20
N ALA A 8 -7.18 22.81 -13.27
CA ALA A 8 -8.08 21.94 -14.04
C ALA A 8 -9.25 21.38 -13.22
N GLY A 9 -9.21 21.49 -11.89
CA GLY A 9 -10.20 20.88 -10.99
C GLY A 9 -10.05 19.36 -10.85
N MET A 10 -9.15 18.74 -11.61
CA MET A 10 -8.89 17.30 -11.60
C MET A 10 -7.52 16.98 -12.20
N ILE A 11 -7.03 15.77 -11.94
CA ILE A 11 -5.94 15.14 -12.69
C ILE A 11 -6.38 13.78 -13.22
N GLU A 12 -5.70 13.31 -14.25
CA GLU A 12 -5.95 12.02 -14.87
C GLU A 12 -4.88 11.04 -14.38
N ILE A 13 -5.33 9.90 -13.84
CA ILE A 13 -4.46 8.77 -13.53
C ILE A 13 -4.81 7.67 -14.54
N VAL A 14 -3.82 7.18 -15.28
CA VAL A 14 -4.04 6.10 -16.23
C VAL A 14 -3.90 4.77 -15.52
N ASN A 15 -4.92 3.92 -15.62
CA ASN A 15 -4.82 2.53 -15.20
C ASN A 15 -3.84 1.80 -16.12
N ALA A 16 -2.66 1.45 -15.61
CA ALA A 16 -1.60 0.82 -16.40
C ALA A 16 -2.02 -0.52 -17.05
N ARG A 17 -3.07 -1.18 -16.51
CA ARG A 17 -3.55 -2.47 -17.00
C ARG A 17 -4.65 -2.34 -18.05
N THR A 18 -5.57 -1.38 -17.91
CA THR A 18 -6.73 -1.24 -18.80
C THR A 18 -6.63 -0.05 -19.76
N GLY A 19 -5.70 0.89 -19.51
CA GLY A 19 -5.61 2.16 -20.24
C GLY A 19 -6.71 3.16 -19.87
N GLU A 20 -7.60 2.80 -18.96
CA GLU A 20 -8.68 3.66 -18.49
C GLU A 20 -8.14 4.91 -17.80
N ILE A 21 -8.75 6.05 -18.09
CA ILE A 21 -8.49 7.31 -17.38
C ILE A 21 -9.35 7.34 -16.13
N LEU A 22 -8.69 7.35 -14.97
CA LEU A 22 -9.29 7.49 -13.65
C LEU A 22 -9.13 8.96 -13.21
N PRO A 23 -10.18 9.78 -13.31
CA PRO A 23 -10.11 11.18 -12.90
C PRO A 23 -10.07 11.29 -11.38
N LEU A 24 -9.13 12.07 -10.85
CA LEU A 24 -9.04 12.40 -9.44
C LEU A 24 -9.37 13.88 -9.24
N GLY A 25 -10.48 14.15 -8.57
CA GLY A 25 -11.02 15.49 -8.34
C GLY A 25 -10.18 16.34 -7.38
N ILE A 26 -10.43 17.65 -7.39
CA ILE A 26 -9.72 18.61 -6.53
C ILE A 26 -9.96 18.40 -5.04
N ASP A 27 -11.10 17.83 -4.68
CA ASP A 27 -11.52 17.47 -3.33
C ASP A 27 -10.52 16.52 -2.65
N TYR A 28 -9.89 15.63 -3.41
CA TYR A 28 -8.82 14.77 -2.89
C TYR A 28 -7.58 15.56 -2.49
N LEU A 29 -7.15 16.53 -3.32
CA LEU A 29 -6.02 17.40 -3.00
C LEU A 29 -6.33 18.26 -1.77
N GLU A 30 -7.53 18.83 -1.71
CA GLU A 30 -7.96 19.67 -0.58
C GLU A 30 -8.00 18.86 0.72
N ALA A 31 -8.44 17.59 0.66
CA ALA A 31 -8.38 16.69 1.80
C ALA A 31 -6.92 16.42 2.23
N LEU A 32 -6.01 16.18 1.29
CA LEU A 32 -4.59 15.98 1.61
C LEU A 32 -3.93 17.23 2.22
N GLU A 33 -4.31 18.44 1.79
CA GLU A 33 -3.75 19.66 2.35
C GLU A 33 -4.33 19.99 3.72
N ARG A 34 -5.63 19.73 3.92
CA ARG A 34 -6.31 19.94 5.21
C ARG A 34 -5.89 18.92 6.26
N ASP A 35 -5.78 17.65 5.87
CA ASP A 35 -5.59 16.51 6.77
C ASP A 35 -4.21 15.83 6.60
N GLY A 36 -3.26 16.45 5.88
CA GLY A 36 -2.02 15.79 5.47
C GLY A 36 -1.20 15.22 6.62
N GLU A 37 -1.07 15.94 7.72
CA GLU A 37 -0.37 15.44 8.92
C GLU A 37 -1.06 14.23 9.55
N ARG A 38 -2.40 14.20 9.51
CA ARG A 38 -3.23 13.10 10.02
C ARG A 38 -3.17 11.90 9.08
N LEU A 39 -3.01 12.12 7.78
CA LEU A 39 -2.98 11.10 6.73
C LEU A 39 -1.56 10.66 6.35
N ASP A 40 -0.52 11.13 7.04
CA ASP A 40 0.88 10.74 6.80
C ASP A 40 1.16 9.29 7.29
N PRO A 41 1.40 8.32 6.38
CA PRO A 41 1.66 6.93 6.74
C PRO A 41 2.98 6.73 7.49
N LEU A 42 4.02 7.54 7.21
CA LEU A 42 5.30 7.46 7.92
C LEU A 42 5.17 7.97 9.34
N ALA A 43 4.43 9.05 9.55
CA ALA A 43 4.14 9.54 10.89
C ALA A 43 3.28 8.52 11.66
N ALA A 44 2.31 7.87 11.02
CA ALA A 44 1.56 6.77 11.63
C ALA A 44 2.47 5.58 12.01
N ALA A 45 3.35 5.15 11.11
CA ALA A 45 4.30 4.05 11.33
C ALA A 45 5.23 4.31 12.53
N ARG A 46 5.75 5.53 12.69
CA ARG A 46 6.57 5.94 13.85
C ARG A 46 5.85 5.77 15.19
N ARG A 47 4.53 5.98 15.20
CA ARG A 47 3.71 5.99 16.41
C ARG A 47 3.11 4.62 16.74
N LEU A 48 3.14 3.68 15.80
CA LEU A 48 2.52 2.37 15.97
C LEU A 48 3.40 1.43 16.80
N VAL A 49 3.03 1.27 18.07
CA VAL A 49 3.74 0.42 19.04
C VAL A 49 3.16 -0.99 19.16
N LYS A 50 2.08 -1.30 18.44
CA LYS A 50 1.51 -2.65 18.40
C LYS A 50 2.24 -3.50 17.36
N PRO A 51 2.41 -4.81 17.60
CA PRO A 51 2.96 -5.71 16.59
C PRO A 51 2.16 -5.65 15.29
N TRP A 52 2.83 -5.32 14.18
CA TRP A 52 2.28 -5.38 12.84
C TRP A 52 3.30 -5.88 11.82
N ARG A 53 2.80 -6.49 10.74
CA ARG A 53 3.59 -7.05 9.65
C ARG A 53 3.19 -6.40 8.33
N LEU A 54 4.17 -5.87 7.62
CA LEU A 54 4.05 -5.34 6.26
C LEU A 54 4.31 -6.47 5.26
N LEU A 55 3.36 -6.72 4.38
CA LEU A 55 3.50 -7.66 3.26
C LEU A 55 3.46 -6.85 1.97
N HIS A 56 4.51 -6.93 1.15
CA HIS A 56 4.60 -6.17 -0.10
C HIS A 56 5.22 -7.04 -1.19
N ASP A 57 4.72 -6.96 -2.43
CA ASP A 57 5.37 -7.65 -3.55
C ASP A 57 6.44 -6.75 -4.18
N GLY A 58 7.63 -7.30 -4.41
CA GLY A 58 8.75 -6.59 -5.03
C GLY A 58 8.45 -6.12 -6.45
N ALA A 59 7.54 -6.80 -7.15
CA ALA A 59 7.11 -6.48 -8.51
C ALA A 59 5.84 -5.60 -8.58
N ASP A 60 5.40 -5.01 -7.46
CA ASP A 60 4.26 -4.09 -7.44
C ASP A 60 4.50 -2.87 -8.35
N GLU A 61 3.71 -2.80 -9.43
CA GLU A 61 3.78 -1.77 -10.46
C GLU A 61 3.12 -0.45 -10.07
N THR A 62 2.31 -0.45 -9.00
CA THR A 62 1.52 0.70 -8.54
C THR A 62 2.19 1.39 -7.37
N VAL A 63 2.71 0.62 -6.40
CA VAL A 63 3.39 1.12 -5.20
C VAL A 63 4.77 0.48 -5.10
N LYS A 64 5.82 1.29 -5.25
CA LYS A 64 7.21 0.82 -5.20
C LYS A 64 7.50 0.18 -3.84
N VAL A 65 8.26 -0.93 -3.85
CA VAL A 65 8.74 -1.60 -2.61
C VAL A 65 9.51 -0.66 -1.67
N ALA A 66 10.10 0.43 -2.19
CA ALA A 66 10.75 1.46 -1.40
C ALA A 66 9.81 2.10 -0.36
N GLU A 67 8.51 2.21 -0.65
CA GLU A 67 7.50 2.74 0.28
C GLU A 67 7.34 1.83 1.50
N ALA A 68 7.24 0.50 1.28
CA ALA A 68 7.18 -0.47 2.36
C ALA A 68 8.47 -0.48 3.20
N ARG A 69 9.64 -0.32 2.56
CA ARG A 69 10.93 -0.16 3.26
C ARG A 69 10.97 1.13 4.08
N ALA A 70 10.43 2.24 3.56
CA ALA A 70 10.36 3.50 4.28
C ALA A 70 9.45 3.39 5.52
N LEU A 71 8.28 2.75 5.40
CA LEU A 71 7.42 2.45 6.54
C LEU A 71 8.15 1.61 7.59
N ARG A 72 8.82 0.53 7.16
CA ARG A 72 9.59 -0.32 8.08
C ARG A 72 10.71 0.44 8.78
N GLY A 73 11.43 1.30 8.07
CA GLY A 73 12.51 2.12 8.62
C GLY A 73 12.02 3.21 9.56
N ALA A 74 10.79 3.70 9.38
CA ALA A 74 10.17 4.68 10.27
C ALA A 74 9.56 4.02 11.53
N ALA A 75 9.16 2.76 11.46
CA ALA A 75 8.50 2.05 12.55
C ALA A 75 9.49 1.42 13.55
N PRO A 76 9.10 1.22 14.82
CA PRO A 76 9.94 0.54 15.81
C PRO A 76 10.26 -0.90 15.38
N GLU A 77 11.55 -1.27 15.46
CA GLU A 77 12.00 -2.60 15.03
C GLU A 77 11.44 -3.74 15.87
N ALA A 78 11.24 -3.50 17.16
CA ALA A 78 10.69 -4.51 18.07
C ALA A 78 9.24 -4.90 17.75
N THR A 79 8.51 -4.10 16.99
CA THR A 79 7.06 -4.28 16.75
C THR A 79 6.72 -4.41 15.28
N THR A 80 7.69 -4.32 14.38
CA THR A 80 7.42 -4.25 12.94
C THR A 80 8.24 -5.27 12.17
N GLU A 81 7.58 -6.06 11.34
CA GLU A 81 8.22 -6.95 10.37
C GLU A 81 7.85 -6.54 8.94
N LEU A 82 8.80 -6.62 8.01
CA LEU A 82 8.54 -6.45 6.57
C LEU A 82 8.91 -7.75 5.86
N VAL A 83 7.95 -8.28 5.09
CA VAL A 83 8.19 -9.40 4.17
C VAL A 83 7.97 -8.90 2.75
N VAL A 84 9.01 -9.02 1.93
CA VAL A 84 8.93 -8.76 0.49
C VAL A 84 8.71 -10.09 -0.22
N LEU A 85 7.59 -10.20 -0.92
CA LEU A 85 7.26 -11.33 -1.79
C LEU A 85 7.82 -11.06 -3.20
N GLU A 86 8.08 -12.10 -3.96
CA GLU A 86 8.64 -11.98 -5.31
C GLU A 86 7.71 -12.64 -6.35
N GLY A 87 7.65 -12.04 -7.53
CA GLY A 87 6.97 -12.60 -8.70
C GLY A 87 5.44 -12.51 -8.68
N GLY A 88 4.86 -11.67 -7.84
CA GLY A 88 3.44 -11.32 -7.87
C GLY A 88 3.22 -10.03 -8.67
N SER A 89 2.41 -9.14 -8.10
CA SER A 89 2.03 -7.83 -8.63
C SER A 89 1.41 -7.00 -7.51
N HIS A 90 0.87 -5.82 -7.82
CA HIS A 90 0.08 -5.04 -6.86
C HIS A 90 -1.05 -5.84 -6.16
N THR A 91 -1.60 -6.86 -6.83
CA THR A 91 -2.68 -7.72 -6.30
C THR A 91 -2.18 -9.09 -5.82
N LEU A 92 -0.86 -9.26 -5.64
CA LEU A 92 -0.23 -10.56 -5.36
C LEU A 92 -0.54 -11.60 -6.45
N GLY A 93 -0.76 -11.15 -7.69
CA GLY A 93 -1.15 -11.98 -8.82
C GLY A 93 -2.65 -12.37 -8.87
N ALA A 94 -3.45 -11.99 -7.88
CA ALA A 94 -4.90 -12.22 -7.91
C ALA A 94 -5.58 -11.41 -9.01
N LYS A 95 -6.69 -11.93 -9.55
CA LYS A 95 -7.41 -11.33 -10.68
C LYS A 95 -8.89 -11.10 -10.36
N HIS A 96 -9.48 -10.15 -11.08
CA HIS A 96 -10.92 -9.93 -11.14
C HIS A 96 -11.44 -10.24 -12.56
N PRO A 97 -12.51 -11.05 -12.71
CA PRO A 97 -13.18 -11.84 -11.68
C PRO A 97 -12.25 -12.86 -11.01
N TRP A 98 -12.63 -13.35 -9.82
CA TRP A 98 -11.80 -14.27 -9.05
C TRP A 98 -11.52 -15.55 -9.84
N ALA A 99 -10.24 -15.84 -10.06
CA ALA A 99 -9.77 -16.96 -10.88
C ALA A 99 -9.02 -18.02 -10.05
N GLY A 100 -9.12 -17.97 -8.72
CA GLY A 100 -8.37 -18.84 -7.80
C GLY A 100 -7.15 -18.16 -7.18
N SER A 101 -6.56 -18.86 -6.21
CA SER A 101 -5.39 -18.35 -5.48
C SER A 101 -4.11 -18.44 -6.32
N THR A 102 -3.17 -17.56 -6.01
CA THR A 102 -1.78 -17.62 -6.48
C THR A 102 -0.86 -18.10 -5.36
N ALA A 103 0.40 -18.41 -5.70
CA ALA A 103 1.42 -18.75 -4.71
C ALA A 103 1.70 -17.57 -3.76
N GLN A 104 1.78 -16.35 -4.30
CA GLN A 104 2.04 -15.13 -3.53
C GLN A 104 0.89 -14.80 -2.59
N LEU A 105 -0.36 -14.91 -3.07
CA LEU A 105 -1.53 -14.70 -2.22
C LEU A 105 -1.62 -15.77 -1.13
N ALA A 106 -1.43 -17.05 -1.47
CA ALA A 106 -1.41 -18.12 -0.47
C ALA A 106 -0.31 -17.88 0.59
N ARG A 107 0.89 -17.48 0.16
CA ARG A 107 1.98 -17.15 1.07
C ARG A 107 1.66 -15.95 1.97
N ALA A 108 1.03 -14.91 1.42
CA ALA A 108 0.60 -13.76 2.20
C ALA A 108 -0.46 -14.14 3.26
N LEU A 109 -1.38 -15.05 2.91
CA LEU A 109 -2.38 -15.58 3.84
C LEU A 109 -1.73 -16.40 4.96
N ASP A 110 -0.81 -17.30 4.64
CA ASP A 110 -0.07 -18.08 5.64
C ASP A 110 0.71 -17.17 6.62
N LEU A 111 1.38 -16.15 6.08
CA LEU A 111 2.09 -15.14 6.89
C LEU A 111 1.15 -14.30 7.75
N THR A 112 -0.07 -14.05 7.28
CA THR A 112 -1.08 -13.32 8.06
C THR A 112 -1.58 -14.19 9.21
N ILE A 113 -1.85 -15.48 8.96
CA ILE A 113 -2.29 -16.43 9.98
C ILE A 113 -1.21 -16.62 11.04
N ASP A 114 0.06 -16.86 10.65
CA ASP A 114 1.20 -16.95 11.56
C ASP A 114 1.32 -15.70 12.45
N TRP A 115 1.10 -14.51 11.89
CA TRP A 115 1.15 -13.27 12.68
C TRP A 115 0.06 -13.22 13.76
N PHE A 116 -1.18 -13.57 13.40
CA PHE A 116 -2.29 -13.57 14.35
C PHE A 116 -2.13 -14.64 15.42
N VAL A 117 -1.69 -15.85 15.06
CA VAL A 117 -1.37 -16.90 16.03
C VAL A 117 -0.32 -16.45 17.05
N ARG A 118 0.63 -15.60 16.65
CA ARG A 118 1.70 -15.12 17.54
C ARG A 118 1.31 -13.96 18.45
N TYR A 119 0.45 -13.06 17.99
CA TYR A 119 0.23 -11.76 18.66
C TYR A 119 -1.22 -11.43 19.01
N LEU A 120 -2.19 -12.17 18.49
CA LEU A 120 -3.61 -11.94 18.76
C LEU A 120 -4.20 -12.98 19.74
N PHE A 121 -3.66 -14.20 19.72
CA PHE A 121 -4.03 -15.29 20.62
C PHE A 121 -2.90 -15.57 21.61
#